data_AF-A0A9N9X3Q1-F1
#
_entry.id   AF-A0A9N9X3Q1-F1
#
_cell.length_a   1.000
_cell.length_b   1.000
_cell.length_c   1.000
_cell.angle_alpha   90.00
_cell.angle_beta   90.00
_cell.angle_gamma   90.00
#
_symmetry.space_group_name_H-M   'P 1'
#
loop_
_entity.id
_entity.type
_entity.pdbx_description
1 polymer ?
#
loop_
_entity_poly.entity_id
_entity_poly.type
_entity_poly.pdbx_seq_one_letter_code
_entity_poly.pdbx_strand_id
1 'polypeptide(L)'
;MLKCCACFLFVSTIATSIFCQEFRLSSYNENQQLSVLQKHAFADRIEQGSITVKNCSVEKIEPEAFYNVNVKKIVITDNTFTYLRRRMFSHVMVDELYLDHNKIDSIEPGTFNYVLPVYDDALQILSLTHNKLEVVTRGMFSGTNFRKVLLNYNEIDSIEFGSFEHMPYLLALGLNGNKLQSLGTGIFTNLKNPLFLALAENNMHFLHMRAFENSTIMSLDLQKNNLGKITRESFVHTQIGWLYV
;
A
#
# COMPACT_ATOMS: atom_id res chain seq x y z
N MET A 1 -14.58 -14.96 -37.62
CA MET A 1 -15.96 -15.29 -37.21
C MET A 1 -15.89 -16.05 -35.91
N LEU A 2 -16.62 -15.59 -34.89
CA LEU A 2 -16.69 -16.16 -33.54
C LEU A 2 -17.15 -17.63 -33.50
N LYS A 3 -16.69 -18.34 -32.47
CA LYS A 3 -17.42 -19.23 -31.52
C LYS A 3 -16.34 -19.88 -30.62
N CYS A 4 -16.12 -19.50 -29.36
CA CYS A 4 -16.99 -19.61 -28.17
C CYS A 4 -17.49 -21.05 -27.95
N CYS A 5 -16.91 -21.78 -26.98
CA CYS A 5 -17.53 -22.80 -26.15
C CYS A 5 -16.55 -23.36 -25.10
N ALA A 6 -17.01 -23.43 -23.83
CA ALA A 6 -16.53 -24.24 -22.69
C ALA A 6 -15.11 -23.91 -22.14
N CYS A 7 -14.86 -23.79 -20.83
CA CYS A 7 -15.44 -24.50 -19.70
C CYS A 7 -15.75 -23.58 -18.52
N PHE A 8 -17.03 -23.56 -18.12
CA PHE A 8 -17.38 -23.70 -16.71
C PHE A 8 -17.08 -25.15 -16.32
N LEU A 9 -16.14 -25.38 -15.40
CA LEU A 9 -16.13 -26.59 -14.59
C LEU A 9 -15.69 -26.18 -13.17
N PHE A 10 -16.56 -26.51 -12.22
CA PHE A 10 -16.26 -26.59 -10.80
C PHE A 10 -14.91 -27.28 -10.59
N VAL A 11 -14.01 -26.63 -9.85
CA VAL A 11 -12.90 -27.32 -9.20
C VAL A 11 -12.81 -26.84 -7.76
N SER A 12 -13.69 -27.38 -6.93
CA SER A 12 -13.31 -27.69 -5.56
C SER A 12 -12.20 -28.74 -5.63
N THR A 13 -11.02 -28.43 -5.11
CA THR A 13 -9.87 -29.35 -4.99
C THR A 13 -9.36 -29.97 -6.29
N ILE A 14 -8.40 -29.31 -6.95
CA ILE A 14 -7.31 -30.01 -7.66
C ILE A 14 -6.00 -29.50 -7.07
N ALA A 15 -5.37 -30.41 -6.34
CA ALA A 15 -3.96 -30.36 -6.01
C ALA A 15 -3.12 -30.51 -7.27
N THR A 16 -1.84 -30.14 -7.15
CA THR A 16 -0.74 -30.32 -8.11
C THR A 16 -0.62 -29.25 -9.19
N SER A 17 0.31 -28.32 -8.94
CA SER A 17 1.43 -28.02 -9.84
C SER A 17 1.28 -28.62 -11.24
N ILE A 18 0.74 -27.86 -12.19
CA ILE A 18 0.89 -27.97 -13.66
C ILE A 18 -0.14 -26.98 -14.24
N PHE A 19 0.24 -26.23 -15.28
CA PHE A 19 -0.48 -25.13 -15.95
C PHE A 19 -0.41 -23.73 -15.35
N CYS A 20 0.79 -23.13 -15.36
CA CYS A 20 0.88 -21.70 -15.68
C CYS A 20 2.13 -21.31 -16.49
N GLN A 21 2.80 -22.26 -17.17
CA GLN A 21 3.91 -21.94 -18.07
C GLN A 21 3.47 -21.49 -19.48
N GLU A 22 2.21 -21.74 -19.88
CA GLU A 22 1.72 -21.41 -21.23
C GLU A 22 0.59 -20.37 -21.31
N PHE A 23 0.01 -19.94 -20.18
CA PHE A 23 -0.94 -18.84 -20.21
C PHE A 23 -0.22 -17.51 -19.96
N ARG A 24 0.08 -16.82 -21.06
CA ARG A 24 0.33 -15.37 -21.14
C ARG A 24 -0.91 -14.57 -20.68
N LEU A 25 -1.48 -14.86 -19.53
CA LEU A 25 -2.57 -14.08 -18.97
C LEU A 25 -1.95 -12.96 -18.15
N SER A 26 -1.82 -11.81 -18.81
CA SER A 26 -1.42 -10.58 -18.16
C SER A 26 -2.46 -10.05 -17.18
N SER A 27 -3.68 -10.61 -17.19
CA SER A 27 -4.80 -10.19 -16.36
C SER A 27 -5.80 -11.32 -16.10
N TYR A 28 -6.35 -11.34 -14.89
CA TYR A 28 -7.55 -12.07 -14.47
C TYR A 28 -8.67 -11.05 -14.24
N ASN A 29 -9.86 -11.23 -14.85
CA ASN A 29 -10.97 -10.28 -14.73
C ASN A 29 -12.38 -10.94 -14.67
N GLU A 30 -13.25 -10.27 -13.91
CA GLU A 30 -14.71 -10.23 -13.84
C GLU A 30 -15.57 -11.48 -13.66
N ASN A 31 -15.11 -12.73 -13.84
CA ASN A 31 -16.01 -13.90 -13.62
C ASN A 31 -15.31 -15.20 -13.20
N GLN A 32 -14.05 -15.15 -12.79
CA GLN A 32 -13.35 -16.32 -12.24
C GLN A 32 -13.33 -16.20 -10.72
N GLN A 33 -14.04 -17.08 -10.02
CA GLN A 33 -13.94 -17.19 -8.56
C GLN A 33 -12.53 -17.70 -8.22
N LEU A 34 -11.62 -16.76 -7.95
CA LEU A 34 -10.25 -17.04 -7.50
C LEU A 34 -10.18 -16.79 -6.01
N SER A 35 -10.94 -17.54 -5.21
CA SER A 35 -11.00 -17.33 -3.75
C SER A 35 -9.61 -17.33 -3.09
N VAL A 36 -8.65 -18.05 -3.66
CA VAL A 36 -7.27 -18.11 -3.18
C VAL A 36 -6.29 -17.91 -4.34
N LEU A 37 -5.40 -16.92 -4.22
CA LEU A 37 -4.16 -16.89 -4.98
C LEU A 37 -3.17 -17.83 -4.32
N GLN A 38 -3.01 -19.01 -4.91
CA GLN A 38 -2.17 -20.07 -4.36
C GLN A 38 -0.70 -19.69 -4.37
N LYS A 39 0.07 -20.40 -3.55
CA LYS A 39 1.54 -20.34 -3.60
C LYS A 39 2.02 -20.52 -5.05
N HIS A 40 2.95 -19.65 -5.47
CA HIS A 40 3.56 -19.64 -6.80
C HIS A 40 2.59 -19.39 -7.97
N ALA A 41 1.38 -18.87 -7.72
CA ALA A 41 0.40 -18.57 -8.77
C ALA A 41 0.95 -17.66 -9.90
N PHE A 42 1.88 -16.76 -9.58
CA PHE A 42 2.54 -15.87 -10.53
C PHE A 42 4.06 -16.05 -10.58
N ALA A 43 4.58 -17.20 -10.13
CA ALA A 43 6.02 -17.36 -9.94
C ALA A 43 6.83 -17.14 -11.23
N ASP A 44 8.05 -16.61 -11.06
CA ASP A 44 9.07 -16.42 -12.12
C ASP A 44 8.62 -15.54 -13.29
N ARG A 45 7.59 -14.72 -13.08
CA ARG A 45 7.08 -13.82 -14.12
C ARG A 45 7.96 -12.59 -14.25
N ILE A 46 8.76 -12.56 -15.32
CA ILE A 46 9.71 -11.48 -15.62
C ILE A 46 9.34 -10.84 -16.95
N GLU A 47 8.71 -9.67 -16.91
CA GLU A 47 8.27 -8.93 -18.10
C GLU A 47 8.11 -7.44 -17.81
N GLN A 48 8.23 -6.58 -18.83
CA GLN A 48 7.97 -5.14 -18.72
C GLN A 48 6.47 -4.79 -18.55
N GLY A 49 5.64 -5.79 -18.32
CA GLY A 49 4.19 -5.70 -18.30
C GLY A 49 3.62 -5.42 -16.92
N SER A 50 2.39 -5.91 -16.74
CA SER A 50 1.67 -5.81 -15.47
C SER A 50 0.97 -7.11 -15.14
N ILE A 51 0.78 -7.35 -13.84
CA ILE A 51 -0.11 -8.39 -13.33
C ILE A 51 -1.38 -7.71 -12.84
N THR A 52 -2.53 -8.11 -13.36
CA THR A 52 -3.83 -7.59 -12.91
C THR A 52 -4.72 -8.71 -12.39
N VAL A 53 -5.23 -8.55 -11.17
CA VAL A 53 -6.22 -9.41 -10.53
C VAL A 53 -7.34 -8.51 -10.00
N LYS A 54 -8.33 -8.24 -10.85
CA LYS A 54 -9.40 -7.29 -10.54
C LYS A 54 -10.74 -7.99 -10.46
N ASN A 55 -11.52 -7.70 -9.41
CA ASN A 55 -12.89 -8.19 -9.30
C ASN A 55 -13.01 -9.72 -9.46
N CYS A 56 -12.11 -10.45 -8.79
CA CYS A 56 -12.00 -11.91 -8.87
C CYS A 56 -12.48 -12.61 -7.58
N SER A 57 -13.03 -11.85 -6.63
CA SER A 57 -13.45 -12.35 -5.31
C SER A 57 -12.33 -13.07 -4.55
N VAL A 58 -11.09 -12.61 -4.69
CA VAL A 58 -9.95 -13.16 -3.95
C VAL A 58 -10.10 -12.89 -2.46
N GLU A 59 -10.19 -13.94 -1.66
CA GLU A 59 -10.32 -13.89 -0.20
C GLU A 59 -8.96 -14.10 0.50
N LYS A 60 -8.00 -14.74 -0.18
CA LYS A 60 -6.69 -15.08 0.39
C LYS A 60 -5.59 -15.01 -0.65
N ILE A 61 -4.43 -14.48 -0.24
CA ILE A 61 -3.16 -14.61 -0.96
C ILE A 61 -2.25 -15.51 -0.13
N GLU A 62 -1.79 -16.60 -0.70
CA GLU A 62 -0.87 -17.48 0.00
C GLU A 62 0.56 -16.91 0.00
N PRO A 63 1.38 -17.28 1.00
CA PRO A 63 2.81 -17.01 0.95
C PRO A 63 3.40 -17.49 -0.38
N GLU A 64 4.28 -16.67 -0.96
CA GLU A 64 4.96 -16.90 -2.23
C GLU A 64 4.03 -16.94 -3.46
N ALA A 65 2.79 -16.45 -3.38
CA ALA A 65 1.93 -16.30 -4.57
C ALA A 65 2.61 -15.51 -5.70
N PHE A 66 3.44 -14.50 -5.35
CA PHE A 66 4.23 -13.69 -6.28
C PHE A 66 5.73 -13.94 -6.15
N TYR A 67 6.15 -15.20 -6.03
CA TYR A 67 7.58 -15.53 -5.91
C TYR A 67 8.39 -15.17 -7.17
N ASN A 68 9.50 -14.43 -7.00
CA ASN A 68 10.41 -14.10 -8.11
C ASN A 68 9.72 -13.40 -9.29
N VAL A 69 8.85 -12.43 -8.98
CA VAL A 69 8.14 -11.63 -9.98
C VAL A 69 8.90 -10.34 -10.26
N ASN A 70 9.17 -10.04 -11.52
CA ASN A 70 9.74 -8.76 -11.96
C ASN A 70 8.86 -8.14 -13.04
N VAL A 71 8.04 -7.19 -12.62
CA VAL A 71 7.09 -6.49 -13.50
C VAL A 71 7.03 -5.01 -13.14
N LYS A 72 6.63 -4.17 -14.07
CA LYS A 72 6.46 -2.75 -13.77
C LYS A 72 5.36 -2.50 -12.74
N LYS A 73 4.25 -3.25 -12.85
CA LYS A 73 3.02 -2.96 -12.10
C LYS A 73 2.27 -4.22 -11.67
N ILE A 74 1.81 -4.24 -10.43
CA ILE A 74 0.91 -5.25 -9.89
C ILE A 74 -0.36 -4.54 -9.40
N VAL A 75 -1.52 -4.98 -9.90
CA VAL A 75 -2.84 -4.43 -9.57
C VAL A 75 -3.70 -5.57 -9.03
N ILE A 76 -4.03 -5.53 -7.74
CA ILE A 76 -4.92 -6.49 -7.09
C ILE A 76 -6.03 -5.68 -6.42
N THR A 77 -7.06 -5.32 -7.18
CA THR A 77 -8.12 -4.42 -6.70
C THR A 77 -9.49 -5.06 -6.75
N ASP A 78 -10.41 -4.53 -5.95
CA ASP A 78 -11.81 -4.96 -5.96
C ASP A 78 -11.96 -6.45 -5.58
N ASN A 79 -11.19 -6.92 -4.58
CA ASN A 79 -11.35 -8.26 -4.00
C ASN A 79 -11.73 -8.16 -2.50
N THR A 80 -11.63 -9.27 -1.77
CA THR A 80 -12.23 -9.40 -0.44
C THR A 80 -11.25 -9.85 0.65
N PHE A 81 -9.96 -10.02 0.34
CA PHE A 81 -8.95 -10.41 1.32
C PHE A 81 -8.72 -9.31 2.36
N THR A 82 -8.46 -9.74 3.60
CA THR A 82 -8.42 -8.85 4.77
C THR A 82 -7.04 -8.65 5.36
N TYR A 83 -6.06 -9.49 5.01
CA TYR A 83 -4.73 -9.44 5.63
C TYR A 83 -3.62 -9.54 4.59
N LEU A 84 -2.52 -8.84 4.85
CA LEU A 84 -1.24 -9.07 4.19
C LEU A 84 -0.26 -9.72 5.16
N ARG A 85 0.37 -10.80 4.74
CA ARG A 85 1.31 -11.59 5.54
C ARG A 85 2.67 -11.66 4.87
N ARG A 86 3.67 -12.01 5.68
CA ARG A 86 5.04 -12.25 5.19
C ARG A 86 5.08 -13.22 4.02
N ARG A 87 6.05 -13.00 3.14
CA ARG A 87 6.38 -13.81 1.96
C ARG A 87 5.34 -13.82 0.83
N MET A 88 4.18 -13.16 0.95
CA MET A 88 3.25 -13.02 -0.20
C MET A 88 3.94 -12.45 -1.45
N PHE A 89 4.82 -11.45 -1.25
CA PHE A 89 5.64 -10.80 -2.26
C PHE A 89 7.13 -11.12 -2.05
N SER A 90 7.51 -12.39 -2.21
CA SER A 90 8.90 -12.82 -2.03
C SER A 90 9.72 -12.64 -3.31
N HIS A 91 10.80 -11.85 -3.25
CA HIS A 91 11.65 -11.51 -4.40
C HIS A 91 10.83 -10.84 -5.52
N VAL A 92 10.06 -9.82 -5.16
CA VAL A 92 9.26 -9.04 -6.12
C VAL A 92 10.00 -7.76 -6.47
N MET A 93 10.24 -7.56 -7.76
CA MET A 93 10.65 -6.28 -8.32
C MET A 93 9.43 -5.61 -8.96
N VAL A 94 8.96 -4.50 -8.39
CA VAL A 94 7.78 -3.75 -8.86
C VAL A 94 7.89 -2.27 -8.57
N ASP A 95 7.54 -1.44 -9.56
CA ASP A 95 7.48 0.02 -9.40
C ASP A 95 6.13 0.45 -8.83
N GLU A 96 5.03 -0.17 -9.25
CA GLU A 96 3.69 0.19 -8.78
C GLU A 96 2.91 -1.02 -8.24
N LEU A 97 2.59 -1.01 -6.95
CA LEU A 97 1.77 -2.02 -6.28
C LEU A 97 0.44 -1.40 -5.80
N TYR A 98 -0.66 -1.75 -6.46
CA TYR A 98 -2.01 -1.31 -6.09
C TYR A 98 -2.78 -2.47 -5.46
N LEU A 99 -3.22 -2.25 -4.22
CA LEU A 99 -4.03 -3.16 -3.41
C LEU A 99 -5.34 -2.47 -2.99
N ASP A 100 -5.81 -1.55 -3.81
CA ASP A 100 -6.96 -0.68 -3.53
C ASP A 100 -8.29 -1.45 -3.52
N HIS A 101 -9.29 -0.93 -2.81
CA HIS A 101 -10.65 -1.47 -2.80
C HIS A 101 -10.69 -2.96 -2.42
N ASN A 102 -9.92 -3.35 -1.40
CA ASN A 102 -10.03 -4.66 -0.75
C ASN A 102 -10.62 -4.48 0.65
N LYS A 103 -10.40 -5.45 1.54
CA LYS A 103 -10.86 -5.38 2.93
C LYS A 103 -9.69 -5.43 3.91
N ILE A 104 -8.52 -4.94 3.50
CA ILE A 104 -7.27 -5.09 4.26
C ILE A 104 -7.39 -4.31 5.57
N ASP A 105 -7.42 -5.03 6.69
CA ASP A 105 -7.46 -4.51 8.05
C ASP A 105 -6.11 -4.63 8.76
N SER A 106 -5.22 -5.50 8.27
CA SER A 106 -3.96 -5.81 8.93
C SER A 106 -2.83 -6.14 7.94
N ILE A 107 -1.63 -5.66 8.27
CA ILE A 107 -0.40 -5.93 7.52
C ILE A 107 0.67 -6.37 8.51
N GLU A 108 1.17 -7.59 8.34
CA GLU A 108 2.23 -8.13 9.18
C GLU A 108 3.55 -7.38 8.92
N PRO A 109 4.30 -6.97 9.97
CA PRO A 109 5.61 -6.33 9.79
C PRO A 109 6.55 -7.20 8.96
N GLY A 110 7.17 -6.61 7.94
CA GLY A 110 8.05 -7.32 7.01
C GLY A 110 7.36 -8.02 5.82
N THR A 111 6.05 -7.81 5.63
CA THR A 111 5.32 -8.21 4.42
C THR A 111 6.03 -7.77 3.14
N PHE A 112 6.66 -6.59 3.15
CA PHE A 112 7.27 -5.96 1.99
C PHE A 112 8.81 -6.01 1.97
N ASN A 113 9.46 -6.76 2.87
CA ASN A 113 10.94 -6.81 2.99
C ASN A 113 11.69 -7.23 1.72
N TYR A 114 11.00 -7.86 0.78
CA TYR A 114 11.56 -8.35 -0.49
C TYR A 114 10.84 -7.74 -1.69
N VAL A 115 10.27 -6.55 -1.52
CA VAL A 115 9.62 -5.77 -2.57
C VAL A 115 10.52 -4.60 -2.94
N LEU A 116 11.25 -4.75 -4.04
CA LEU A 116 12.22 -3.80 -4.53
C LEU A 116 11.70 -3.09 -5.79
N PRO A 117 12.15 -1.86 -6.08
CA PRO A 117 11.83 -1.23 -7.35
C PRO A 117 12.50 -1.97 -8.51
N VAL A 118 11.99 -1.80 -9.74
CA VAL A 118 12.60 -2.38 -10.93
C VAL A 118 13.93 -1.68 -11.26
N TYR A 119 14.00 -0.37 -10.99
CA TYR A 119 15.18 0.47 -11.14
C TYR A 119 15.44 1.27 -9.85
N ASP A 120 16.69 1.52 -9.48
CA ASP A 120 17.05 2.19 -8.21
C ASP A 120 16.40 3.59 -8.03
N ASP A 121 16.24 4.31 -9.13
CA ASP A 121 15.63 5.65 -9.16
C ASP A 121 14.13 5.64 -9.44
N ALA A 122 13.50 4.46 -9.54
CA ALA A 122 12.09 4.37 -9.83
C ALA A 122 11.25 4.99 -8.70
N LEU A 123 10.17 5.65 -9.10
CA LEU A 123 9.12 6.06 -8.17
C LEU A 123 8.34 4.82 -7.75
N GLN A 124 8.76 4.20 -6.64
CA GLN A 124 8.06 3.05 -6.11
C GLN A 124 6.79 3.49 -5.36
N ILE A 125 5.63 3.00 -5.80
CA ILE A 125 4.30 3.35 -5.30
C ILE A 125 3.67 2.13 -4.62
N LEU A 126 3.19 2.32 -3.40
CA LEU A 126 2.23 1.43 -2.75
C LEU A 126 0.91 2.17 -2.59
N SER A 127 -0.18 1.58 -3.08
CA SER A 127 -1.53 2.07 -2.82
C SER A 127 -2.36 1.01 -2.11
N LEU A 128 -2.95 1.42 -0.99
CA LEU A 128 -3.85 0.67 -0.13
C LEU A 128 -5.14 1.50 0.06
N THR A 129 -5.49 2.31 -0.92
CA THR A 129 -6.62 3.25 -0.86
C THR A 129 -7.94 2.47 -0.80
N HIS A 130 -8.92 2.94 -0.04
CA HIS A 130 -10.20 2.25 0.15
C HIS A 130 -10.04 0.83 0.72
N ASN A 131 -9.36 0.70 1.87
CA ASN A 131 -9.27 -0.53 2.66
C ASN A 131 -9.85 -0.31 4.07
N LYS A 132 -9.46 -1.13 5.05
CA LYS A 132 -10.01 -1.18 6.41
C LYS A 132 -8.94 -1.03 7.49
N LEU A 133 -7.79 -0.44 7.17
CA LEU A 133 -6.72 -0.23 8.14
C LEU A 133 -7.19 0.75 9.22
N GLU A 134 -7.06 0.35 10.49
CA GLU A 134 -7.40 1.19 11.66
C GLU A 134 -6.16 1.85 12.29
N VAL A 135 -5.01 1.18 12.22
CA VAL A 135 -3.77 1.64 12.86
C VAL A 135 -2.61 1.49 11.88
N VAL A 136 -1.77 2.52 11.77
CA VAL A 136 -0.45 2.37 11.15
C VAL A 136 0.55 2.02 12.24
N THR A 137 1.06 0.80 12.21
CA THR A 137 1.95 0.25 13.23
C THR A 137 3.41 0.37 12.87
N ARG A 138 4.28 0.37 13.88
CA ARG A 138 5.73 0.38 13.70
C ARG A 138 6.18 -0.86 12.93
N GLY A 139 6.90 -0.63 11.83
CA GLY A 139 7.43 -1.70 10.99
C GLY A 139 6.44 -2.26 9.96
N MET A 140 5.21 -1.72 9.88
CA MET A 140 4.25 -2.07 8.82
C MET A 140 4.86 -1.93 7.41
N PHE A 141 5.67 -0.89 7.21
CA PHE A 141 6.38 -0.58 5.96
C PHE A 141 7.90 -0.72 6.06
N SER A 142 8.41 -1.50 7.05
CA SER A 142 9.85 -1.73 7.18
C SER A 142 10.41 -2.48 5.97
N GLY A 143 11.68 -2.23 5.64
CA GLY A 143 12.39 -2.95 4.58
C GLY A 143 11.88 -2.63 3.18
N THR A 144 11.28 -1.45 2.99
CA THR A 144 10.74 -0.99 1.71
C THR A 144 11.47 0.24 1.20
N ASN A 145 11.46 0.41 -0.12
CA ASN A 145 11.96 1.61 -0.80
C ASN A 145 10.80 2.45 -1.35
N PHE A 146 9.58 2.29 -0.81
CA PHE A 146 8.41 3.02 -1.28
C PHE A 146 8.63 4.53 -1.13
N ARG A 147 8.53 5.23 -2.26
CA ARG A 147 8.64 6.69 -2.34
C ARG A 147 7.27 7.34 -2.20
N LYS A 148 6.19 6.62 -2.53
CA LYS A 148 4.82 7.09 -2.38
C LYS A 148 3.96 6.01 -1.76
N VAL A 149 3.31 6.34 -0.64
CA VAL A 149 2.37 5.45 0.05
C VAL A 149 1.01 6.14 0.14
N LEU A 150 -0.03 5.47 -0.37
CA LEU A 150 -1.40 5.97 -0.38
C LEU A 150 -2.27 5.10 0.53
N LEU A 151 -2.73 5.68 1.62
CA LEU A 151 -3.59 5.08 2.64
C LEU A 151 -4.94 5.83 2.74
N ASN A 152 -5.31 6.55 1.68
CA ASN A 152 -6.53 7.36 1.70
C ASN A 152 -7.77 6.48 1.86
N TYR A 153 -8.80 7.03 2.49
CA TYR A 153 -10.10 6.37 2.67
C TYR A 153 -10.00 4.98 3.32
N ASN A 154 -9.15 4.88 4.35
CA ASN A 154 -9.14 3.75 5.29
C ASN A 154 -9.93 4.15 6.55
N GLU A 155 -9.71 3.43 7.65
CA GLU A 155 -10.35 3.69 8.93
C GLU A 155 -9.33 4.14 9.99
N ILE A 156 -8.20 4.72 9.54
CA ILE A 156 -7.03 4.98 10.38
C ILE A 156 -7.36 6.04 11.42
N ASP A 157 -7.32 5.67 12.70
CA ASP A 157 -7.54 6.58 13.83
C ASP A 157 -6.24 6.91 14.58
N SER A 158 -5.18 6.12 14.37
CA SER A 158 -3.93 6.24 15.08
C SER A 158 -2.73 5.80 14.23
N ILE A 159 -1.58 6.43 14.50
CA ILE A 159 -0.29 6.12 13.89
C ILE A 159 0.71 5.99 15.03
N GLU A 160 1.36 4.83 15.13
CA GLU A 160 2.36 4.57 16.15
C GLU A 160 3.62 5.42 15.91
N PHE A 161 4.29 5.79 17.01
CA PHE A 161 5.58 6.46 16.94
C PHE A 161 6.60 5.59 16.18
N GLY A 162 7.32 6.19 15.23
CA GLY A 162 8.32 5.50 14.42
C GLY A 162 7.76 4.64 13.29
N SER A 163 6.45 4.73 12.98
CA SER A 163 5.83 4.01 11.85
C SER A 163 6.52 4.24 10.50
N PHE A 164 7.10 5.43 10.31
CA PHE A 164 7.78 5.84 9.09
C PHE A 164 9.32 5.99 9.26
N GLU A 165 9.88 5.61 10.42
CA GLU A 165 11.31 5.77 10.75
C GLU A 165 12.23 5.05 9.74
N HIS A 166 11.75 3.94 9.17
CA HIS A 166 12.50 3.10 8.23
C HIS A 166 12.08 3.30 6.77
N MET A 167 11.54 4.48 6.43
CA MET A 167 11.18 4.85 5.06
C MET A 167 12.03 6.02 4.55
N PRO A 168 13.35 5.84 4.37
CA PRO A 168 14.28 6.93 4.08
C PRO A 168 14.09 7.56 2.70
N TYR A 169 13.28 6.95 1.82
CA TYR A 169 12.99 7.43 0.48
C TYR A 169 11.56 7.99 0.31
N LEU A 170 10.78 8.04 1.38
CA LEU A 170 9.40 8.52 1.31
C LEU A 170 9.35 10.00 0.88
N LEU A 171 8.56 10.27 -0.17
CA LEU A 171 8.34 11.59 -0.76
C LEU A 171 6.88 12.01 -0.66
N ALA A 172 5.94 11.06 -0.65
CA ALA A 172 4.52 11.35 -0.57
C ALA A 172 3.76 10.34 0.29
N LEU A 173 2.93 10.87 1.20
CA LEU A 173 2.07 10.08 2.05
C LEU A 173 0.64 10.62 1.98
N GLY A 174 -0.28 9.79 1.49
CA GLY A 174 -1.71 10.10 1.46
C GLY A 174 -2.44 9.45 2.62
N LEU A 175 -3.07 10.25 3.47
CA LEU A 175 -3.88 9.83 4.61
C LEU A 175 -5.26 10.54 4.59
N ASN A 176 -5.69 11.03 3.43
CA ASN A 176 -6.96 11.73 3.30
C ASN A 176 -8.14 10.81 3.62
N GLY A 177 -9.24 11.34 4.17
CA GLY A 177 -10.46 10.57 4.36
C GLY A 177 -10.33 9.45 5.40
N ASN A 178 -9.52 9.66 6.44
CA ASN A 178 -9.35 8.73 7.56
C ASN A 178 -10.04 9.26 8.83
N LYS A 179 -9.77 8.66 10.00
CA LYS A 179 -10.40 8.97 11.28
C LYS A 179 -9.44 9.63 12.28
N LEU A 180 -8.32 10.20 11.82
CA LEU A 180 -7.31 10.80 12.68
C LEU A 180 -7.89 11.99 13.44
N GLN A 181 -7.69 12.01 14.76
CA GLN A 181 -8.16 13.10 15.65
C GLN A 181 -7.04 14.07 16.06
N SER A 182 -5.79 13.63 15.98
CA SER A 182 -4.61 14.44 16.25
C SER A 182 -3.38 13.81 15.63
N LEU A 183 -2.31 14.60 15.50
CA LEU A 183 -0.97 14.07 15.26
C LEU A 183 -0.16 14.13 16.55
N GLY A 184 0.17 12.96 17.09
CA GLY A 184 1.08 12.78 18.22
C GLY A 184 2.46 13.40 17.99
N THR A 185 3.13 13.72 19.09
CA THR A 185 4.54 14.13 19.09
C THR A 185 5.37 13.04 18.42
N GLY A 186 6.25 13.41 17.49
CA GLY A 186 7.20 12.46 16.95
C GLY A 186 6.73 11.64 15.74
N ILE A 187 5.46 11.73 15.32
CA ILE A 187 4.91 10.83 14.28
C ILE A 187 5.66 10.97 12.95
N PHE A 188 5.98 12.21 12.55
CA PHE A 188 6.67 12.51 11.29
C PHE A 188 8.06 13.10 11.54
N THR A 189 8.81 12.57 12.51
CA THR A 189 10.17 13.08 12.80
C THR A 189 11.25 12.47 11.93
N ASN A 190 12.30 13.26 11.68
CA ASN A 190 13.50 12.85 10.95
C ASN A 190 13.25 12.40 9.51
N LEU A 191 12.15 12.84 8.89
CA LEU A 191 11.88 12.62 7.47
C LEU A 191 12.64 13.69 6.67
N LYS A 192 13.85 13.33 6.26
CA LYS A 192 14.82 14.27 5.66
C LYS A 192 14.46 14.69 4.23
N ASN A 193 13.78 13.84 3.48
CA ASN A 193 13.33 14.20 2.14
C ASN A 193 12.13 15.14 2.21
N PRO A 194 11.97 16.04 1.22
CA PRO A 194 10.77 16.86 1.10
C PRO A 194 9.51 15.98 0.97
N LEU A 195 8.65 16.03 1.98
CA LEU A 195 7.43 15.23 2.07
C LEU A 195 6.20 16.03 1.60
N PHE A 196 5.41 15.41 0.73
CA PHE A 196 4.03 15.80 0.46
C PHE A 196 3.11 14.98 1.34
N LEU A 197 2.47 15.63 2.31
CA LEU A 197 1.62 14.99 3.30
C LEU A 197 0.19 15.47 3.14
N ALA A 198 -0.70 14.54 2.79
CA ALA A 198 -2.12 14.81 2.64
C ALA A 198 -2.88 14.18 3.81
N LEU A 199 -3.51 15.02 4.62
CA LEU A 199 -4.29 14.67 5.81
C LEU A 199 -5.69 15.31 5.79
N ALA A 200 -6.13 15.77 4.61
CA ALA A 200 -7.44 16.37 4.45
C ALA A 200 -8.55 15.37 4.78
N GLU A 201 -9.75 15.87 5.12
CA GLU A 201 -10.92 15.01 5.36
C GLU A 201 -10.69 14.00 6.50
N ASN A 202 -10.06 14.47 7.58
CA ASN A 202 -9.94 13.74 8.84
C ASN A 202 -10.75 14.48 9.93
N ASN A 203 -10.68 14.00 11.16
CA ASN A 203 -11.35 14.60 12.32
C ASN A 203 -10.36 15.32 13.25
N MET A 204 -9.28 15.88 12.71
CA MET A 204 -8.22 16.42 13.55
C MET A 204 -8.64 17.71 14.26
N HIS A 205 -8.37 17.78 15.56
CA HIS A 205 -8.67 18.94 16.39
C HIS A 205 -7.44 19.78 16.73
N PHE A 206 -6.27 19.15 16.80
CA PHE A 206 -5.01 19.81 17.12
C PHE A 206 -3.80 19.02 16.63
N LEU A 207 -2.67 19.69 16.56
CA LEU A 207 -1.37 19.11 16.26
C LEU A 207 -0.53 19.17 17.54
N HIS A 208 0.00 18.05 18.02
CA HIS A 208 0.87 18.08 19.20
C HIS A 208 2.18 18.84 18.89
N MET A 209 2.86 19.29 19.95
CA MET A 209 4.21 19.80 19.84
C MET A 209 5.13 18.76 19.19
N ARG A 210 6.06 19.23 18.34
CA ARG A 210 7.06 18.39 17.66
C ARG A 210 6.47 17.25 16.83
N ALA A 211 5.25 17.40 16.32
CA ALA A 211 4.65 16.42 15.41
C ALA A 211 5.52 16.18 14.16
N PHE A 212 6.22 17.21 13.69
CA PHE A 212 7.06 17.21 12.49
C PHE A 212 8.54 17.52 12.76
N GLU A 213 9.04 17.27 13.97
CA GLU A 213 10.38 17.71 14.37
C GLU A 213 11.50 17.14 13.48
N ASN A 214 12.44 18.00 13.08
CA ASN A 214 13.57 17.68 12.20
C ASN A 214 13.17 17.11 10.82
N SER A 215 12.05 17.56 10.25
CA SER A 215 11.55 17.10 8.96
C SER A 215 11.40 18.22 7.94
N THR A 216 11.40 17.85 6.66
CA THR A 216 11.13 18.77 5.55
C THR A 216 9.77 18.45 4.96
N ILE A 217 8.78 19.33 5.18
CA ILE A 217 7.42 19.19 4.67
C ILE A 217 7.23 20.17 3.51
N MET A 218 7.23 19.66 2.28
CA MET A 218 7.05 20.49 1.09
C MET A 218 5.62 21.00 0.97
N SER A 219 4.65 20.14 1.30
CA SER A 219 3.23 20.44 1.28
C SER A 219 2.54 19.68 2.40
N LEU A 220 1.77 20.39 3.22
CA LEU A 220 0.94 19.85 4.27
C LEU A 220 -0.51 20.27 4.02
N ASP A 221 -1.34 19.30 3.63
CA ASP A 221 -2.77 19.51 3.43
C ASP A 221 -3.56 19.00 4.65
N LEU A 222 -4.21 19.92 5.35
CA LEU A 222 -5.06 19.71 6.52
C LEU A 222 -6.50 20.14 6.26
N GLN A 223 -6.87 20.45 5.02
CA GLN A 223 -8.21 20.97 4.70
C GLN A 223 -9.31 20.02 5.16
N LYS A 224 -10.49 20.56 5.46
CA LYS A 224 -11.65 19.76 5.90
C LYS A 224 -11.36 18.91 7.15
N ASN A 225 -10.57 19.44 8.08
CA ASN A 225 -10.47 18.97 9.47
C ASN A 225 -11.24 19.92 10.41
N ASN A 226 -11.21 19.65 11.71
CA ASN A 226 -11.82 20.51 12.73
C ASN A 226 -10.74 21.15 13.62
N LEU A 227 -9.68 21.65 12.99
CA LEU A 227 -8.49 22.16 13.67
C LEU A 227 -8.78 23.48 14.39
N GLY A 228 -8.33 23.55 15.64
CA GLY A 228 -8.21 24.80 16.36
C GLY A 228 -6.97 25.59 15.91
N LYS A 229 -6.41 26.36 16.84
CA LYS A 229 -5.19 27.13 16.58
C LYS A 229 -4.00 26.19 16.33
N ILE A 230 -3.40 26.31 15.16
CA ILE A 230 -2.10 25.70 14.85
C ILE A 230 -0.99 26.56 15.46
N THR A 231 -0.05 25.93 16.16
CA THR A 231 1.04 26.65 16.83
C THR A 231 2.40 26.25 16.25
N ARG A 232 3.38 27.15 16.36
CA ARG A 232 4.74 26.92 15.86
C ARG A 232 5.45 25.76 16.56
N GLU A 233 5.01 25.41 17.77
CA GLU A 233 5.55 24.33 18.58
C GLU A 233 5.33 22.95 17.93
N SER A 234 4.35 22.82 17.03
CA SER A 234 4.16 21.60 16.22
C SER A 234 5.25 21.42 15.15
N PHE A 235 5.94 22.50 14.76
CA PHE A 235 6.89 22.59 13.65
C PHE A 235 8.33 22.91 14.11
N VAL A 236 8.70 22.50 15.32
CA VAL A 236 10.06 22.72 15.85
C VAL A 236 11.10 22.08 14.92
N HIS A 237 12.05 22.89 14.44
CA HIS A 237 13.07 22.46 13.46
C HIS A 237 12.48 21.82 12.18
N THR A 238 11.27 22.21 11.81
CA THR A 238 10.62 21.76 10.57
C THR A 238 10.78 22.80 9.48
N GLN A 239 11.21 22.39 8.30
CA GLN A 239 11.11 23.23 7.09
C GLN A 239 9.75 22.99 6.46
N ILE A 240 8.88 24.00 6.41
CA ILE A 240 7.55 23.89 5.80
C ILE A 240 7.44 24.77 4.56
N GLY A 241 6.99 24.19 3.45
CA GLY A 241 6.72 24.89 2.19
C GLY A 241 5.30 25.46 2.19
N TRP A 242 4.32 24.64 1.80
CA TRP A 242 2.92 25.02 1.72
C TRP A 242 2.09 24.37 2.82
N LEU A 243 1.23 25.16 3.46
CA LEU A 243 0.27 24.71 4.47
C LEU A 243 -1.14 25.06 4.00
N TYR A 244 -1.97 24.05 3.80
CA TYR A 244 -3.38 24.18 3.45
C TYR A 244 -4.22 23.78 4.66
N VAL A 245 -5.10 24.66 5.13
CA VAL A 245 -5.94 24.50 6.33
C VAL A 245 -7.38 24.87 6.03
#